data_AF-A0A6V8KBA1-F1
#
_entry.id   AF-A0A6V8KBA1-F1
#
_cell.length_a   1.000
_cell.length_b   1.000
_cell.length_c   1.000
_cell.angle_alpha   90.00
_cell.angle_beta   90.00
_cell.angle_gamma   90.00
#
_symmetry.space_group_name_H-M   'P 1'
#
loop_
_entity.id
_entity.type
_entity.pdbx_description
1 polymer ?
#
loop_
_entity_poly.entity_id
_entity_poly.type
_entity_poly.pdbx_seq_one_letter_code
_entity_poly.pdbx_strand_id
1 'polypeptide(L)'
;MRTMAAKAKAYIVESVGGGWDAWDAENARLATLLSKVAEANVHRSGSVGGKVSDLMAVFDRGTLTERFVHIIRFYSGILGSDLADRRMANEVRRRIATAQLNSDFLEARMADLRKIRFTGRSAKERTDAIREAMAPVPPDSDVRFQRDSRQRRPASESRDIGVTIEETGLRMSPREVGLHRSAQRQEFERAEREQPGQTDVQNDWDRYRDVLKWHAGTKEWTARNEHRWVAEMQELQLPVGAGPSGTTNAMMNAAQALGGELYATRLACIGFLVGARHHTLVEVLVAAEPFGAGMTRGQKMYRNVEPYSEAKLRTFGKNGKFPDEAPDAPGRGRS
;
A
#
# COMPACT_ATOMS: atom_id res chain seq x y z
N MET A 1 -14.00 6.09 -0.76
CA MET A 1 -12.85 6.99 -0.51
C MET A 1 -13.23 8.35 0.09
N ARG A 2 -14.08 9.19 -0.54
CA ARG A 2 -14.43 10.51 0.03
C ARG A 2 -15.05 10.43 1.43
N THR A 3 -16.03 9.55 1.63
CA THR A 3 -16.65 9.31 2.94
C THR A 3 -15.65 8.88 4.01
N MET A 4 -14.75 7.96 3.65
CA MET A 4 -13.69 7.50 4.55
C MET A 4 -12.72 8.64 4.92
N ALA A 5 -12.34 9.46 3.94
CA ALA A 5 -11.49 10.63 4.16
C ALA A 5 -12.16 11.65 5.08
N ALA A 6 -13.44 11.94 4.88
CA ALA A 6 -14.20 12.85 5.73
C ALA A 6 -14.27 12.35 7.18
N LYS A 7 -14.48 11.05 7.39
CA LYS A 7 -14.52 10.44 8.73
C LYS A 7 -13.16 10.39 9.41
N ALA A 8 -12.09 10.06 8.66
CA ALA A 8 -10.72 10.16 9.18
C ALA A 8 -10.38 11.61 9.59
N LYS A 9 -10.75 12.59 8.76
CA LYS A 9 -10.62 14.02 9.08
C LYS A 9 -11.41 14.38 10.34
N ALA A 10 -12.67 13.99 10.46
CA ALA A 10 -13.49 14.26 11.63
C ALA A 10 -12.86 13.71 12.92
N TYR A 11 -12.30 12.50 12.87
CA TYR A 11 -11.58 11.91 14.01
C TYR A 11 -10.36 12.75 14.41
N ILE A 12 -9.54 13.18 13.44
CA ILE A 12 -8.35 13.99 13.70
C ILE A 12 -8.74 15.35 14.28
N VAL A 13 -9.74 16.03 13.69
CA VAL A 13 -10.24 17.33 14.17
C VAL A 13 -10.71 17.23 15.62
N GLU A 14 -11.42 16.16 15.95
CA GLU A 14 -11.86 15.92 17.33
C GLU A 14 -10.67 15.66 18.28
N SER A 15 -9.64 14.96 17.82
CA SER A 15 -8.46 14.65 18.63
C SER A 15 -7.63 15.88 19.04
N VAL A 16 -7.69 16.96 18.25
CA VAL A 16 -6.94 18.20 18.46
C VAL A 16 -7.76 19.28 19.19
N GLY A 17 -9.02 19.01 19.53
CA GLY A 17 -9.86 19.94 20.30
C GLY A 17 -10.31 21.19 19.55
N GLY A 18 -10.25 21.20 18.21
CA GLY A 18 -10.83 22.25 17.36
C GLY A 18 -10.13 23.62 17.34
N GLY A 19 -9.03 23.81 18.09
CA GLY A 19 -8.26 25.07 18.09
C GLY A 19 -7.24 25.14 16.94
N TRP A 20 -7.18 26.27 16.23
CA TRP A 20 -6.27 26.49 15.09
C TRP A 20 -4.77 26.41 15.47
N ASP A 21 -4.38 26.78 16.68
CA ASP A 21 -2.98 26.69 17.11
C ASP A 21 -2.55 25.25 17.48
N ALA A 22 -3.47 24.47 18.06
CA ALA A 22 -3.27 23.04 18.30
C ALA A 22 -3.24 22.25 16.97
N TRP A 23 -3.86 22.80 15.94
CA TRP A 23 -3.91 22.24 14.60
C TRP A 23 -2.58 22.35 13.86
N ASP A 24 -1.90 23.50 13.87
CA ASP A 24 -0.59 23.63 13.21
C ASP A 24 0.45 22.69 13.85
N ALA A 25 0.36 22.47 15.17
CA ALA A 25 1.20 21.52 15.88
C ALA A 25 0.92 20.05 15.48
N GLU A 26 -0.34 19.63 15.37
CA GLU A 26 -0.66 18.25 14.97
C GLU A 26 -0.46 18.04 13.46
N ASN A 27 -0.73 19.03 12.61
CA ASN A 27 -0.39 18.99 11.19
C ASN A 27 1.12 18.89 11.00
N ALA A 28 1.92 19.62 11.80
CA ALA A 28 3.38 19.45 11.83
C ALA A 28 3.80 18.06 12.34
N ARG A 29 3.13 17.51 13.36
CA ARG A 29 3.40 16.15 13.87
C ARG A 29 3.05 15.07 12.85
N LEU A 30 1.93 15.20 12.16
CA LEU A 30 1.49 14.33 11.07
C LEU A 30 2.40 14.46 9.85
N ALA A 31 2.73 15.67 9.44
CA ALA A 31 3.72 15.93 8.39
C ALA A 31 5.08 15.34 8.77
N THR A 32 5.49 15.42 10.04
CA THR A 32 6.72 14.80 10.55
C THR A 32 6.64 13.27 10.56
N LEU A 33 5.50 12.69 10.93
CA LEU A 33 5.31 11.24 10.96
C LEU A 33 5.22 10.68 9.53
N LEU A 34 4.62 11.45 8.62
CA LEU A 34 4.57 11.15 7.19
C LEU A 34 5.94 11.40 6.52
N SER A 35 6.72 12.41 6.91
CA SER A 35 8.08 12.66 6.37
C SER A 35 9.06 11.59 6.84
N LYS A 36 9.09 11.25 8.14
CA LYS A 36 9.90 10.15 8.70
C LYS A 36 9.63 8.80 8.04
N VAL A 37 8.41 8.61 7.51
CA VAL A 37 7.99 7.38 6.82
C VAL A 37 8.10 7.49 5.30
N ALA A 38 7.99 8.69 4.74
CA ALA A 38 8.19 8.99 3.31
C ALA A 38 9.69 9.02 2.94
N GLU A 39 10.57 9.33 3.89
CA GLU A 39 12.03 9.41 3.69
C GLU A 39 12.75 8.05 3.69
N ALA A 40 12.10 6.95 4.06
CA ALA A 40 12.81 5.67 4.17
C ALA A 40 12.72 4.76 2.93
N ASN A 41 11.84 5.03 1.95
CA ASN A 41 11.69 4.14 0.77
C ASN A 41 10.86 4.73 -0.38
N VAL A 42 11.48 5.51 -1.27
CA VAL A 42 10.91 5.97 -2.57
C VAL A 42 10.38 4.86 -3.47
N HIS A 43 10.80 3.60 -3.28
CA HIS A 43 10.32 2.44 -4.04
C HIS A 43 8.89 2.05 -3.68
N ARG A 44 8.33 2.61 -2.60
CA ARG A 44 6.92 2.42 -2.23
C ARG A 44 6.08 3.53 -2.83
N SER A 45 4.86 3.21 -3.26
CA SER A 45 3.86 4.17 -3.79
C SER A 45 3.41 5.24 -2.79
N GLY A 46 3.99 5.27 -1.59
CA GLY A 46 3.73 6.26 -0.53
C GLY A 46 4.48 7.59 -0.69
N SER A 47 5.34 7.76 -1.70
CA SER A 47 6.09 9.01 -1.93
C SER A 47 5.21 10.23 -2.22
N VAL A 48 3.93 10.03 -2.51
CA VAL A 48 2.93 11.09 -2.69
C VAL A 48 2.63 11.83 -1.37
N GLY A 49 2.81 11.19 -0.21
CA GLY A 49 2.59 11.82 1.09
C GLY A 49 3.68 12.80 1.53
N GLY A 50 4.89 12.73 0.95
CA GLY A 50 6.04 13.53 1.40
C GLY A 50 6.01 15.00 0.99
N LYS A 51 5.12 15.40 0.07
CA LYS A 51 4.96 16.80 -0.39
C LYS A 51 3.69 17.47 0.12
N VAL A 52 2.92 16.79 0.97
CA VAL A 52 1.67 17.31 1.49
C VAL A 52 1.98 18.21 2.68
N SER A 53 1.93 19.52 2.49
CA SER A 53 2.04 20.51 3.56
C SER A 53 0.72 20.70 4.32
N ASP A 54 -0.41 20.37 3.68
CA ASP A 54 -1.75 20.48 4.24
C ASP A 54 -2.46 19.13 4.15
N LEU A 55 -2.45 18.40 5.27
CA LEU A 55 -3.07 17.10 5.38
C LEU A 55 -4.59 17.14 5.19
N MET A 56 -5.24 18.23 5.59
CA MET A 56 -6.71 18.35 5.50
C MET A 56 -7.15 18.60 4.07
N ALA A 57 -6.38 19.40 3.33
CA ALA A 57 -6.56 19.51 1.90
C ALA A 57 -6.50 18.14 1.20
N VAL A 58 -5.69 17.19 1.66
CA VAL A 58 -5.71 15.84 1.08
C VAL A 58 -7.04 15.13 1.34
N PHE A 59 -7.57 15.20 2.56
CA PHE A 59 -8.86 14.59 2.85
C PHE A 59 -10.00 15.26 2.05
N ASP A 60 -9.99 16.60 1.95
CA ASP A 60 -11.04 17.38 1.29
C ASP A 60 -10.98 17.33 -0.23
N ARG A 61 -9.80 17.56 -0.81
CA ARG A 61 -9.58 17.77 -2.24
C ARG A 61 -8.47 16.92 -2.86
N GLY A 62 -7.83 16.06 -2.09
CA GLY A 62 -6.79 15.17 -2.58
C GLY A 62 -7.27 14.23 -3.68
N THR A 63 -6.34 13.88 -4.56
CA THR A 63 -6.48 12.84 -5.58
C THR A 63 -6.79 11.47 -4.95
N LEU A 64 -7.20 10.50 -5.77
CA LEU A 64 -7.40 9.13 -5.32
C LEU A 64 -6.16 8.59 -4.60
N THR A 65 -4.99 8.78 -5.20
CA THR A 65 -3.70 8.32 -4.67
C THR A 65 -3.36 8.96 -3.34
N GLU A 66 -3.50 10.29 -3.21
CA GLU A 66 -3.24 10.98 -1.96
C GLU A 66 -4.17 10.45 -0.86
N ARG A 67 -5.48 10.41 -1.10
CA ARG A 67 -6.43 9.89 -0.10
C ARG A 67 -6.15 8.43 0.24
N PHE A 68 -5.78 7.59 -0.73
CA PHE A 68 -5.47 6.17 -0.51
C PHE A 68 -4.32 6.00 0.46
N VAL A 69 -3.20 6.69 0.22
CA VAL A 69 -2.03 6.62 1.10
C VAL A 69 -2.37 7.13 2.49
N HIS A 70 -3.04 8.29 2.60
CA HIS A 70 -3.30 8.91 3.89
C HIS A 70 -4.33 8.15 4.72
N ILE A 71 -5.35 7.53 4.10
CA ILE A 71 -6.32 6.69 4.80
C ILE A 71 -5.62 5.47 5.43
N ILE A 72 -4.75 4.77 4.69
CA ILE A 72 -4.02 3.62 5.25
C ILE A 72 -3.13 4.08 6.42
N ARG A 73 -2.45 5.22 6.27
CA ARG A 73 -1.57 5.77 7.32
C ARG A 73 -2.34 6.21 8.55
N PHE A 74 -3.45 6.92 8.37
CA PHE A 74 -4.37 7.25 9.45
C PHE A 74 -4.82 5.98 10.18
N TYR A 75 -5.31 4.99 9.43
CA TYR A 75 -5.91 3.78 10.00
C TYR A 75 -4.93 2.99 10.86
N SER A 76 -3.74 2.64 10.35
CA SER A 76 -2.78 1.84 11.12
C SER A 76 -1.87 2.65 12.03
N GLY A 77 -1.58 3.91 11.67
CA GLY A 77 -0.58 4.73 12.35
C GLY A 77 -1.14 5.61 13.47
N ILE A 78 -2.28 6.26 13.22
CA ILE A 78 -2.91 7.17 14.20
C ILE A 78 -3.95 6.40 14.98
N LEU A 79 -5.02 5.97 14.31
CA LEU A 79 -6.13 5.28 14.95
C LEU A 79 -5.65 3.99 15.64
N GLY A 80 -4.79 3.21 14.99
CA GLY A 80 -4.21 2.01 15.60
C GLY A 80 -3.38 2.29 16.87
N SER A 81 -2.63 3.40 16.90
CA SER A 81 -1.85 3.78 18.08
C SER A 81 -2.76 4.27 19.22
N ASP A 82 -3.76 5.07 18.89
CA ASP A 82 -4.77 5.57 19.83
C ASP A 82 -5.55 4.41 20.46
N LEU A 83 -5.98 3.41 19.65
CA LEU A 83 -6.63 2.20 20.15
C LEU A 83 -5.73 1.33 21.04
N ALA A 84 -4.41 1.35 20.81
CA ALA A 84 -3.44 0.61 21.60
C ALA A 84 -3.15 1.28 22.96
N ASP A 85 -3.35 2.59 23.10
CA ASP A 85 -3.15 3.31 24.35
C ASP A 85 -4.35 3.13 25.30
N ARG A 86 -4.18 2.24 26.28
CA ARG A 86 -5.20 1.94 27.30
C ARG A 86 -5.63 3.18 28.10
N ARG A 87 -4.75 4.16 28.26
CA ARG A 87 -5.05 5.40 29.02
C ARG A 87 -6.02 6.29 28.26
N MET A 88 -6.07 6.18 26.94
CA MET A 88 -6.92 6.99 26.08
C MET A 88 -8.26 6.32 25.74
N ALA A 89 -8.58 5.14 26.30
CA ALA A 89 -9.71 4.33 25.83
C ALA A 89 -11.06 5.08 25.80
N ASN A 90 -11.39 5.86 26.84
CA ASN A 90 -12.64 6.62 26.88
C ASN A 90 -12.65 7.77 25.86
N GLU A 91 -11.53 8.47 25.74
CA GLU A 91 -11.36 9.57 24.80
C GLU A 91 -11.42 9.07 23.35
N VAL A 92 -10.81 7.92 23.05
CA VAL A 92 -10.85 7.29 21.73
C VAL A 92 -12.27 6.85 21.38
N ARG A 93 -13.05 6.30 22.32
CA ARG A 93 -14.47 5.97 22.08
C ARG A 93 -15.31 7.20 21.76
N ARG A 94 -15.07 8.29 22.49
CA ARG A 94 -15.73 9.58 22.22
C ARG A 94 -15.41 10.09 20.82
N ARG A 95 -14.14 10.02 20.40
CA ARG A 95 -13.70 10.38 19.04
C ARG A 95 -14.32 9.47 17.97
N ILE A 96 -14.36 8.16 18.20
CA ILE A 96 -15.00 7.17 17.33
C ILE A 96 -16.47 7.52 17.11
N ALA A 97 -17.21 7.79 18.19
CA ALA A 97 -18.62 8.16 18.13
C ALA A 97 -18.83 9.49 17.39
N THR A 98 -18.04 10.51 17.72
CA THR A 98 -18.13 11.85 17.12
C THR A 98 -17.84 11.81 15.62
N ALA A 99 -16.80 11.08 15.21
CA ALA A 99 -16.44 10.89 13.81
C ALA A 99 -17.31 9.85 13.08
N GLN A 100 -18.31 9.27 13.77
CA GLN A 100 -19.22 8.24 13.24
C GLN A 100 -18.47 7.06 12.62
N LEU A 101 -17.37 6.63 13.26
CA LEU A 101 -16.66 5.42 12.87
C LEU A 101 -17.45 4.18 13.30
N ASN A 102 -17.14 3.03 12.71
CA ASN A 102 -17.76 1.76 13.08
C ASN A 102 -17.26 1.32 14.47
N SER A 103 -18.04 1.62 15.51
CA SER A 103 -17.68 1.35 16.91
C SER A 103 -17.45 -0.13 17.17
N ASP A 104 -18.34 -0.99 16.67
CA ASP A 104 -18.33 -2.42 16.97
C ASP A 104 -17.08 -3.09 16.38
N PHE A 105 -16.75 -2.72 15.14
CA PHE A 105 -15.52 -3.16 14.50
C PHE A 105 -14.28 -2.67 15.26
N LEU A 106 -14.26 -1.41 15.71
CA LEU A 106 -13.10 -0.83 16.38
C LEU A 106 -12.93 -1.30 17.83
N GLU A 107 -14.00 -1.64 18.55
CA GLU A 107 -13.90 -2.30 19.86
C GLU A 107 -13.27 -3.70 19.72
N ALA A 108 -13.62 -4.46 18.68
CA ALA A 108 -12.95 -5.73 18.40
C ALA A 108 -11.44 -5.54 18.14
N ARG A 109 -11.06 -4.52 17.37
CA ARG A 109 -9.64 -4.16 17.15
C ARG A 109 -8.95 -3.72 18.43
N MET A 110 -9.62 -2.95 19.29
CA MET A 110 -9.10 -2.57 20.60
C MET A 110 -8.85 -3.80 21.48
N ALA A 111 -9.76 -4.77 21.47
CA ALA A 111 -9.60 -6.03 22.20
C ALA A 111 -8.40 -6.84 21.67
N ASP A 112 -8.19 -6.90 20.35
CA ASP A 112 -7.04 -7.58 19.75
C ASP A 112 -5.72 -6.89 20.11
N LEU A 113 -5.65 -5.56 20.02
CA LEU A 113 -4.48 -4.78 20.40
C LEU A 113 -4.12 -4.95 21.89
N ARG A 114 -5.11 -5.10 22.76
CA ARG A 114 -4.88 -5.32 24.20
C ARG A 114 -4.20 -6.65 24.52
N LYS A 115 -4.30 -7.65 23.64
CA LYS A 115 -3.60 -8.95 23.78
C LYS A 115 -2.10 -8.84 23.50
N ILE A 116 -1.65 -7.76 22.86
CA ILE A 116 -0.25 -7.56 22.48
C ILE A 116 0.53 -6.98 23.65
N ARG A 117 1.61 -7.66 24.04
CA ARG A 117 2.58 -7.13 25.01
C ARG A 117 3.60 -6.23 24.30
N PHE A 118 3.50 -4.92 24.52
CA PHE A 118 4.41 -3.93 23.92
C PHE A 118 5.69 -3.65 24.75
N THR A 119 5.73 -4.05 26.02
CA THR A 119 6.91 -3.90 26.89
C THR A 119 8.13 -4.56 26.27
N GLY A 120 9.26 -3.85 26.21
CA GLY A 120 10.53 -4.36 25.64
C GLY A 120 10.61 -4.33 24.11
N ARG A 121 9.52 -4.01 23.39
CA ARG A 121 9.56 -3.86 21.92
C ARG A 121 10.13 -2.51 21.50
N SER A 122 10.93 -2.51 20.44
CA SER A 122 11.35 -1.31 19.70
C SER A 122 10.16 -0.59 19.07
N ALA A 123 10.35 0.69 18.71
CA ALA A 123 9.30 1.48 18.05
C ALA A 123 8.78 0.84 16.75
N LYS A 124 9.69 0.21 15.98
CA LYS A 124 9.35 -0.51 14.74
C LYS A 124 8.50 -1.74 15.02
N GLU A 125 8.88 -2.58 15.97
CA GLU A 125 8.12 -3.79 16.34
C GLU A 125 6.74 -3.47 16.89
N ARG A 126 6.61 -2.35 17.63
CA ARG A 126 5.30 -1.85 18.07
C ARG A 126 4.45 -1.45 16.87
N THR A 127 4.99 -0.67 15.95
CA THR A 127 4.30 -0.22 14.74
C THR A 127 3.86 -1.39 13.87
N ASP A 128 4.75 -2.37 13.66
CA ASP A 128 4.44 -3.56 12.86
C ASP A 128 3.33 -4.39 13.53
N ALA A 129 3.38 -4.58 14.85
CA ALA A 129 2.34 -5.31 15.59
C ALA A 129 0.98 -4.61 15.58
N ILE A 130 0.96 -3.27 15.72
CA ILE A 130 -0.27 -2.48 15.58
C ILE A 130 -0.84 -2.65 14.17
N ARG A 131 0.00 -2.55 13.13
CA ARG A 131 -0.44 -2.71 11.74
C ARG A 131 -1.05 -4.09 11.49
N GLU A 132 -0.44 -5.15 12.01
CA GLU A 132 -0.96 -6.52 11.88
C GLU A 132 -2.31 -6.69 12.58
N ALA A 133 -2.45 -6.17 13.80
CA ALA A 133 -3.71 -6.25 14.55
C ALA A 133 -4.83 -5.37 13.98
N MET A 134 -4.48 -4.25 13.35
CA MET A 134 -5.45 -3.38 12.67
C MET A 134 -5.92 -3.97 11.34
N ALA A 135 -5.09 -4.74 10.65
CA ALA A 135 -5.45 -5.36 9.37
C ALA A 135 -5.26 -6.88 9.44
N PRO A 136 -6.02 -7.58 10.29
CA PRO A 136 -5.91 -9.02 10.37
C PRO A 136 -6.28 -9.64 9.03
N VAL A 137 -5.71 -10.81 8.78
CA VAL A 137 -6.07 -11.64 7.64
C VAL A 137 -7.40 -12.31 7.97
N PRO A 138 -8.44 -12.15 7.13
CA PRO A 138 -9.71 -12.84 7.33
C PRO A 138 -9.50 -14.36 7.38
N PRO A 139 -10.12 -15.08 8.33
CA PRO A 139 -10.07 -16.54 8.39
C PRO A 139 -10.45 -17.16 7.05
N ASP A 140 -9.79 -18.26 6.69
CA ASP A 140 -10.03 -19.03 5.46
C ASP A 140 -9.86 -18.29 4.13
N SER A 141 -9.45 -17.03 4.16
CA SER A 141 -9.16 -16.27 2.95
C SER A 141 -7.80 -16.63 2.36
N ASP A 142 -7.69 -16.47 1.05
CA ASP A 142 -6.43 -16.61 0.31
C ASP A 142 -5.38 -15.57 0.75
N VAL A 143 -5.79 -14.46 1.38
CA VAL A 143 -4.87 -13.43 1.90
C VAL A 143 -3.83 -14.02 2.86
N ARG A 144 -4.12 -15.15 3.51
CA ARG A 144 -3.14 -15.88 4.35
C ARG A 144 -1.87 -16.26 3.57
N PHE A 145 -1.98 -16.48 2.26
CA PHE A 145 -0.85 -16.83 1.41
C PHE A 145 0.04 -15.64 1.05
N GLN A 146 -0.31 -14.39 1.39
CA GLN A 146 0.42 -13.20 0.92
C GLN A 146 1.92 -13.23 1.24
N ARG A 147 2.33 -13.88 2.34
CA ARG A 147 3.74 -13.90 2.78
C ARG A 147 4.49 -15.06 2.15
N ASP A 148 3.85 -16.22 2.04
CA ASP A 148 4.48 -17.47 1.64
C ASP A 148 4.48 -17.67 0.12
N SER A 149 3.54 -17.04 -0.58
CA SER A 149 3.45 -17.04 -2.05
C SER A 149 4.46 -16.14 -2.74
N ARG A 150 5.19 -15.32 -1.99
CA ARG A 150 6.14 -14.35 -2.55
C ARG A 150 7.57 -14.60 -2.08
N GLN A 151 8.50 -14.16 -2.91
CA GLN A 151 9.90 -14.07 -2.57
C GLN A 151 10.43 -12.69 -2.94
N ARG A 152 11.44 -12.21 -2.21
CA ARG A 152 12.12 -10.99 -2.59
C ARG A 152 12.80 -11.22 -3.92
N ARG A 153 12.67 -10.25 -4.83
CA ARG A 153 13.44 -10.25 -6.06
C ARG A 153 14.94 -10.22 -5.70
N PRO A 154 15.77 -11.11 -6.28
CA PRO A 154 17.20 -11.08 -6.08
C PRO A 154 17.78 -9.71 -6.47
N ALA A 155 18.69 -9.19 -5.64
CA ALA A 155 19.38 -7.94 -5.95
C ALA A 155 20.18 -8.02 -7.26
N SER A 156 20.65 -9.23 -7.62
CA SER A 156 21.39 -9.53 -8.85
C SER A 156 20.59 -9.32 -10.14
N GLU A 157 19.26 -9.19 -10.07
CA GLU A 157 18.47 -8.79 -11.25
C GLU A 157 18.61 -7.30 -11.55
N SER A 158 19.00 -6.47 -10.57
CA SER A 158 19.34 -5.06 -10.83
C SER A 158 20.76 -4.97 -11.39
N ARG A 159 20.98 -4.05 -12.35
CA ARG A 159 22.28 -3.86 -13.00
C ARG A 159 22.52 -2.39 -13.32
N ASP A 160 23.78 -1.99 -13.36
CA ASP A 160 24.17 -0.69 -13.89
C ASP A 160 24.00 -0.69 -15.41
N ILE A 161 23.45 0.38 -15.96
CA ILE A 161 23.30 0.58 -17.41
C ILE A 161 24.61 1.11 -18.02
N GLY A 162 25.58 1.50 -17.19
CA GLY A 162 26.90 1.97 -17.62
C GLY A 162 26.90 3.35 -18.29
N VAL A 163 25.77 4.08 -18.21
CA VAL A 163 25.62 5.45 -18.70
C VAL A 163 24.91 6.29 -17.64
N THR A 164 25.23 7.56 -17.54
CA THR A 164 24.54 8.55 -16.69
C THR A 164 23.24 9.02 -17.34
N ILE A 165 22.37 9.71 -16.59
CA ILE A 165 21.16 10.30 -17.18
C ILE A 165 21.49 11.34 -18.23
N GLU A 166 22.53 12.13 -17.98
CA GLU A 166 22.93 13.20 -18.89
C GLU A 166 23.36 12.64 -20.25
N GLU A 167 24.14 11.57 -20.27
CA GLU A 167 24.58 10.90 -21.50
C GLU A 167 23.43 10.32 -22.32
N THR A 168 22.33 9.92 -21.68
CA THR A 168 21.14 9.43 -22.40
C THR A 168 20.27 10.53 -22.99
N GLY A 169 20.42 11.78 -22.54
CA GLY A 169 19.53 12.89 -22.88
C GLY A 169 18.07 12.72 -22.38
N LEU A 170 17.79 11.67 -21.60
CA LEU A 170 16.45 11.38 -21.10
C LEU A 170 16.08 12.35 -19.97
N ARG A 171 14.83 12.81 -20.00
CA ARG A 171 14.25 13.57 -18.89
C ARG A 171 13.60 12.62 -17.91
N MET A 172 14.11 12.60 -16.68
CA MET A 172 13.46 11.91 -15.57
C MET A 172 12.40 12.78 -14.90
N SER A 173 11.27 12.16 -14.58
CA SER A 173 10.29 12.73 -13.67
C SER A 173 10.88 12.86 -12.25
N PRO A 174 10.34 13.75 -11.41
CA PRO A 174 10.74 13.84 -9.99
C PRO A 174 10.62 12.51 -9.23
N ARG A 175 9.71 11.63 -9.65
CA ARG A 175 9.54 10.29 -9.07
C ARG A 175 10.74 9.39 -9.41
N GLU A 176 11.18 9.38 -10.66
CA GLU A 176 12.32 8.56 -11.10
C GLU A 176 13.62 9.02 -10.44
N VAL A 177 13.84 10.33 -10.34
CA VAL A 177 14.97 10.90 -9.58
C VAL A 177 14.91 10.44 -8.12
N GLY A 178 13.72 10.49 -7.50
CA GLY A 178 13.52 9.97 -6.16
C GLY A 178 13.93 8.50 -6.04
N LEU A 179 13.53 7.65 -6.99
CA LEU A 179 13.87 6.22 -7.02
C LEU A 179 15.38 5.97 -6.97
N HIS A 180 16.15 6.68 -7.79
CA HIS A 180 17.61 6.54 -7.79
C HIS A 180 18.24 6.99 -6.47
N ARG A 181 17.78 8.11 -5.90
CA ARG A 181 18.31 8.63 -4.63
C ARG A 181 18.15 7.68 -3.45
N SER A 182 17.00 7.03 -3.27
CA SER A 182 16.92 6.08 -2.15
C SER A 182 17.59 4.75 -2.43
N ALA A 183 17.68 4.30 -3.68
CA ALA A 183 18.48 3.11 -3.98
C ALA A 183 19.94 3.34 -3.54
N GLN A 184 20.49 4.50 -3.90
CA GLN A 184 21.82 4.92 -3.48
C GLN A 184 21.95 5.02 -1.95
N ARG A 185 20.95 5.63 -1.29
CA ARG A 185 20.92 5.71 0.18
C ARG A 185 20.86 4.35 0.87
N GLN A 186 20.07 3.41 0.36
CA GLN A 186 19.99 2.07 0.93
C GLN A 186 21.29 1.30 0.76
N GLU A 187 21.97 1.49 -0.36
CA GLU A 187 23.29 0.92 -0.60
C GLU A 187 24.33 1.51 0.34
N PHE A 188 24.32 2.84 0.53
CA PHE A 188 25.14 3.52 1.53
C PHE A 188 24.86 2.98 2.95
N GLU A 189 23.60 2.91 3.37
CA GLU A 189 23.22 2.37 4.68
C GLU A 189 23.58 0.89 4.86
N ARG A 190 23.64 0.12 3.78
CA ARG A 190 24.07 -1.28 3.81
C ARG A 190 25.59 -1.35 3.95
N ALA A 191 26.32 -0.62 3.10
CA ALA A 191 27.77 -0.55 3.12
C ALA A 191 28.28 -0.04 4.48
N GLU A 192 27.68 1.01 5.03
CA GLU A 192 28.02 1.55 6.35
C GLU A 192 27.72 0.56 7.49
N ARG A 193 26.70 -0.30 7.35
CA ARG A 193 26.43 -1.38 8.31
C ARG A 193 27.44 -2.52 8.20
N GLU A 194 27.86 -2.86 6.99
CA GLU A 194 28.82 -3.92 6.72
C GLU A 194 30.24 -3.49 7.08
N GLN A 195 30.60 -2.23 6.83
CA GLN A 195 31.93 -1.63 7.01
C GLN A 195 31.82 -0.16 7.45
N PRO A 196 31.58 0.10 8.75
CA PRO A 196 31.39 1.46 9.26
C PRO A 196 32.60 2.37 9.00
N GLY A 197 32.36 3.55 8.44
CA GLY A 197 33.39 4.57 8.18
C GLY A 197 34.37 4.24 7.04
N GLN A 198 34.14 3.17 6.28
CA GLN A 198 34.95 2.77 5.12
C GLN A 198 34.17 2.75 3.81
N THR A 199 32.97 3.35 3.78
CA THR A 199 32.16 3.40 2.57
C THR A 199 32.54 4.60 1.69
N ASP A 200 33.03 4.32 0.48
CA ASP A 200 33.19 5.32 -0.58
C ASP A 200 31.85 5.64 -1.30
N VAL A 201 30.77 4.97 -0.90
CA VAL A 201 29.44 5.16 -1.48
C VAL A 201 28.93 6.55 -1.08
N GLN A 202 28.55 7.38 -2.05
CA GLN A 202 27.91 8.67 -1.75
C GLN A 202 26.49 8.48 -1.19
N ASN A 203 26.08 9.37 -0.28
CA ASN A 203 24.77 9.33 0.39
C ASN A 203 23.62 9.95 -0.43
N ASP A 204 23.91 10.52 -1.61
CA ASP A 204 22.88 11.01 -2.52
C ASP A 204 23.28 10.70 -3.97
N TRP A 205 22.27 10.59 -4.85
CA TRP A 205 22.47 10.29 -6.27
C TRP A 205 22.58 11.57 -7.11
N ASP A 206 23.63 11.66 -7.93
CA ASP A 206 23.94 12.74 -8.87
C ASP A 206 23.75 12.29 -10.33
N ARG A 207 22.81 12.93 -11.02
CA ARG A 207 22.46 12.65 -12.43
C ARG A 207 23.61 12.81 -13.44
N TYR A 208 24.65 13.57 -13.10
CA TYR A 208 25.80 13.86 -13.97
C TYR A 208 26.97 12.91 -13.73
N ARG A 209 27.02 12.26 -12.56
CA ARG A 209 28.17 11.46 -12.12
C ARG A 209 27.83 9.99 -11.92
N ASP A 210 26.62 9.71 -11.45
CA ASP A 210 26.22 8.36 -11.12
C ASP A 210 25.58 7.66 -12.31
N VAL A 211 26.06 6.44 -12.56
CA VAL A 211 25.49 5.58 -13.59
C VAL A 211 24.03 5.27 -13.27
N LEU A 212 23.23 5.22 -14.34
CA LEU A 212 21.86 4.76 -14.28
C LEU A 212 21.84 3.34 -13.75
N LYS A 213 21.15 3.14 -12.64
CA LYS A 213 20.83 1.82 -12.12
C LYS A 213 19.53 1.34 -12.74
N TRP A 214 19.59 0.30 -13.55
CA TRP A 214 18.39 -0.42 -13.92
C TRP A 214 18.02 -1.36 -12.78
N HIS A 215 16.95 -1.01 -12.08
CA HIS A 215 16.34 -1.95 -11.15
C HIS A 215 15.36 -2.82 -11.92
N ALA A 216 15.51 -4.14 -11.80
CA ALA A 216 14.55 -5.09 -12.33
C ALA A 216 13.18 -4.85 -11.70
N GLY A 217 12.37 -4.03 -12.38
CA GLY A 217 11.05 -3.58 -11.95
C GLY A 217 11.01 -2.80 -10.63
N THR A 218 9.92 -2.06 -10.41
CA THR A 218 9.60 -1.42 -9.12
C THR A 218 9.04 -2.40 -8.08
N LYS A 219 8.95 -3.71 -8.39
CA LYS A 219 8.39 -4.73 -7.52
C LYS A 219 9.47 -5.40 -6.68
N GLU A 220 9.48 -5.12 -5.38
CA GLU A 220 10.32 -5.81 -4.38
C GLU A 220 10.03 -7.31 -4.34
N TRP A 221 8.79 -7.71 -4.66
CA TRP A 221 8.30 -9.08 -4.51
C TRP A 221 7.98 -9.71 -5.87
N THR A 222 8.33 -10.99 -6.00
CA THR A 222 7.97 -11.86 -7.14
C THR A 222 7.25 -13.10 -6.61
N ALA A 223 6.50 -13.76 -7.48
CA ALA A 223 5.80 -14.99 -7.13
C ALA A 223 6.81 -16.12 -6.88
N ARG A 224 6.58 -16.90 -5.84
CA ARG A 224 7.23 -18.19 -5.61
C ARG A 224 6.44 -19.24 -6.37
N ASN A 225 6.91 -19.63 -7.55
CA ASN A 225 6.17 -20.49 -8.49
C ASN A 225 5.81 -21.86 -7.90
N GLU A 226 6.57 -22.33 -6.91
CA GLU A 226 6.37 -23.60 -6.22
C GLU A 226 5.24 -23.52 -5.18
N HIS A 227 4.74 -22.33 -4.85
CA HIS A 227 3.67 -22.17 -3.87
C HIS A 227 2.31 -22.56 -4.47
N ARG A 228 1.56 -23.43 -3.77
CA ARG A 228 0.27 -23.98 -4.25
C ARG A 228 -0.70 -22.94 -4.83
N TRP A 229 -0.90 -21.82 -4.12
CA TRP A 229 -1.82 -20.77 -4.57
C TRP A 229 -1.35 -20.12 -5.88
N VAL A 230 -0.03 -19.97 -6.06
CA VAL A 230 0.54 -19.42 -7.29
C VAL A 230 0.33 -20.40 -8.44
N ALA A 231 0.59 -21.69 -8.22
CA ALA A 231 0.34 -22.75 -9.20
C ALA A 231 -1.13 -22.80 -9.61
N GLU A 232 -2.07 -22.79 -8.66
CA GLU A 232 -3.52 -22.76 -8.93
C GLU A 232 -3.93 -21.56 -9.81
N MET A 233 -3.42 -20.36 -9.51
CA MET A 233 -3.71 -19.19 -10.35
C MET A 233 -3.07 -19.29 -11.74
N GLN A 234 -1.89 -19.89 -11.86
CA GLN A 234 -1.22 -20.12 -13.14
C GLN A 234 -1.95 -21.18 -13.99
N GLU A 235 -2.48 -22.25 -13.38
CA GLU A 235 -3.35 -23.24 -14.03
C GLU A 235 -4.62 -22.58 -14.57
N LEU A 236 -5.16 -21.63 -13.82
CA LEU A 236 -6.26 -20.76 -14.28
C LEU A 236 -5.81 -19.73 -15.33
N GLN A 237 -4.55 -19.73 -15.76
CA GLN A 237 -3.99 -18.76 -16.73
C GLN A 237 -4.19 -17.30 -16.28
N LEU A 238 -4.25 -17.06 -14.97
CA LEU A 238 -4.41 -15.75 -14.39
C LEU A 238 -3.04 -15.08 -14.18
N PRO A 239 -2.85 -13.81 -14.58
CA PRO A 239 -1.63 -13.09 -14.26
C PRO A 239 -1.49 -12.90 -12.74
N VAL A 240 -0.41 -13.45 -12.19
CA VAL A 240 0.02 -13.28 -10.80
C VAL A 240 1.35 -12.55 -10.76
N GLY A 241 1.49 -11.58 -9.86
CA GLY A 241 2.73 -10.84 -9.67
C GLY A 241 3.60 -11.42 -8.57
N ALA A 242 3.01 -11.60 -7.38
CA ALA A 242 3.68 -12.08 -6.18
C ALA A 242 2.75 -12.82 -5.21
N GLY A 243 1.46 -12.49 -5.14
CA GLY A 243 0.55 -13.04 -4.14
C GLY A 243 -0.61 -12.12 -3.77
N PRO A 244 -1.60 -12.60 -3.00
CA PRO A 244 -2.74 -11.80 -2.56
C PRO A 244 -2.33 -10.46 -1.92
N SER A 245 -3.08 -9.40 -2.23
CA SER A 245 -2.68 -8.03 -1.89
C SER A 245 -2.91 -7.68 -0.42
N GLY A 246 -1.83 -7.63 0.37
CA GLY A 246 -1.87 -7.13 1.75
C GLY A 246 -2.29 -5.67 1.88
N THR A 247 -1.94 -4.83 0.90
CA THR A 247 -2.39 -3.43 0.87
C THR A 247 -3.89 -3.33 0.66
N THR A 248 -4.44 -4.20 -0.18
CA THR A 248 -5.91 -4.30 -0.34
C THR A 248 -6.56 -4.76 0.96
N ASN A 249 -6.04 -5.80 1.62
CA ASN A 249 -6.55 -6.26 2.91
C ASN A 249 -6.59 -5.13 3.97
N ALA A 250 -5.51 -4.34 4.05
CA ALA A 250 -5.44 -3.20 4.97
C ALA A 250 -6.46 -2.10 4.62
N MET A 251 -6.63 -1.79 3.34
CA MET A 251 -7.61 -0.80 2.89
C MET A 251 -9.05 -1.26 3.10
N MET A 252 -9.35 -2.55 2.92
CA MET A 252 -10.68 -3.10 3.18
C MET A 252 -11.03 -3.11 4.66
N ASN A 253 -10.08 -3.42 5.55
CA ASN A 253 -10.25 -3.21 7.00
C ASN A 253 -10.47 -1.73 7.34
N ALA A 254 -9.71 -0.82 6.71
CA ALA A 254 -9.94 0.61 6.88
C ALA A 254 -11.34 1.04 6.40
N ALA A 255 -11.88 0.43 5.34
CA ALA A 255 -13.25 0.67 4.90
C ALA A 255 -14.28 0.17 5.93
N GLN A 256 -14.09 -0.99 6.55
CA GLN A 256 -14.99 -1.44 7.62
C GLN A 256 -14.99 -0.48 8.81
N ALA A 257 -13.82 -0.01 9.23
CA ALA A 257 -13.68 0.96 10.31
C ALA A 257 -14.29 2.33 9.99
N LEU A 258 -14.05 2.82 8.77
CA LEU A 258 -14.44 4.16 8.33
C LEU A 258 -15.80 4.18 7.61
N GLY A 259 -16.54 3.07 7.56
CA GLY A 259 -17.82 2.97 6.84
C GLY A 259 -17.69 3.28 5.34
N GLY A 260 -16.64 2.77 4.70
CA GLY A 260 -16.45 2.83 3.25
C GLY A 260 -17.29 1.78 2.52
N GLU A 261 -17.80 2.12 1.34
CA GLU A 261 -18.47 1.17 0.45
C GLU A 261 -17.43 0.20 -0.15
N LEU A 262 -17.71 -1.10 -0.09
CA LEU A 262 -16.74 -2.17 -0.30
C LEU A 262 -16.31 -2.28 -1.76
N TYR A 263 -17.24 -2.17 -2.70
CA TYR A 263 -16.94 -2.25 -4.13
C TYR A 263 -16.17 -1.02 -4.62
N ALA A 264 -16.55 0.18 -4.18
CA ALA A 264 -15.82 1.42 -4.44
C ALA A 264 -14.43 1.41 -3.82
N THR A 265 -14.26 0.79 -2.64
CA THR A 265 -12.95 0.61 -2.01
C THR A 265 -12.08 -0.37 -2.81
N ARG A 266 -12.65 -1.49 -3.27
CA ARG A 266 -11.96 -2.41 -4.17
C ARG A 266 -11.54 -1.71 -5.48
N LEU A 267 -12.40 -0.91 -6.09
CA LEU A 267 -12.05 -0.10 -7.26
C LEU A 267 -10.93 0.90 -6.98
N ALA A 268 -10.90 1.52 -5.80
CA ALA A 268 -9.80 2.39 -5.39
C ALA A 268 -8.47 1.62 -5.30
N CYS A 269 -8.50 0.41 -4.72
CA CYS A 269 -7.35 -0.49 -4.70
C CYS A 269 -6.90 -0.87 -6.12
N ILE A 270 -7.83 -1.16 -7.03
CA ILE A 270 -7.51 -1.47 -8.44
C ILE A 270 -6.83 -0.26 -9.10
N GLY A 271 -7.47 0.92 -9.03
CA GLY A 271 -6.95 2.14 -9.66
C GLY A 271 -5.56 2.52 -9.15
N PHE A 272 -5.32 2.39 -7.85
CA PHE A 272 -4.03 2.71 -7.25
C PHE A 272 -2.98 1.62 -7.50
N LEU A 273 -3.27 0.36 -7.15
CA LEU A 273 -2.29 -0.72 -7.12
C LEU A 273 -2.01 -1.32 -8.49
N VAL A 274 -3.04 -1.51 -9.32
CA VAL A 274 -2.87 -2.02 -10.69
C VAL A 274 -2.35 -0.91 -11.59
N GLY A 275 -2.87 0.31 -11.45
CA GLY A 275 -2.38 1.48 -12.18
C GLY A 275 -0.90 1.78 -11.93
N ALA A 276 -0.43 1.62 -10.69
CA ALA A 276 0.99 1.74 -10.34
C ALA A 276 1.83 0.50 -10.71
N ARG A 277 1.22 -0.54 -11.30
CA ARG A 277 1.84 -1.84 -11.60
C ARG A 277 2.43 -2.52 -10.36
N HIS A 278 1.84 -2.33 -9.18
CA HIS A 278 2.28 -2.99 -7.94
C HIS A 278 1.65 -4.37 -7.80
N HIS A 279 0.39 -4.50 -8.19
CA HIS A 279 -0.38 -5.74 -8.10
C HIS A 279 -1.04 -6.07 -9.44
N THR A 280 -1.38 -7.33 -9.65
CA THR A 280 -2.32 -7.74 -10.70
C THR A 280 -3.76 -7.59 -10.20
N LEU A 281 -4.74 -7.62 -11.12
CA LEU A 281 -6.14 -7.50 -10.74
C LEU A 281 -6.58 -8.65 -9.82
N VAL A 282 -6.15 -9.88 -10.11
CA VAL A 282 -6.42 -11.09 -9.31
C VAL A 282 -6.07 -10.87 -7.85
N GLU A 283 -4.87 -10.36 -7.59
CA GLU A 283 -4.35 -10.15 -6.22
C GLU A 283 -5.20 -9.17 -5.43
N VAL A 284 -5.81 -8.18 -6.10
CA VAL A 284 -6.72 -7.21 -5.49
C VAL A 284 -8.11 -7.80 -5.29
N LEU A 285 -8.67 -8.49 -6.29
CA LEU A 285 -10.00 -9.11 -6.20
C LEU A 285 -10.05 -10.17 -5.10
N VAL A 286 -9.07 -11.08 -5.08
CA VAL A 286 -8.93 -12.13 -4.07
C VAL A 286 -8.81 -11.55 -2.67
N ALA A 287 -8.08 -10.45 -2.50
CA ALA A 287 -7.91 -9.82 -1.20
C ALA A 287 -9.13 -9.03 -0.71
N ALA A 288 -10.03 -8.64 -1.62
CA ALA A 288 -11.24 -7.90 -1.30
C ALA A 288 -12.46 -8.82 -1.05
N GLU A 289 -12.47 -10.03 -1.61
CA GLU A 289 -13.58 -10.99 -1.51
C GLU A 289 -14.04 -11.28 -0.07
N PRO A 290 -13.16 -11.52 0.92
CA PRO A 290 -13.59 -11.86 2.29
C PRO A 290 -14.34 -10.72 3.00
N PHE A 291 -14.28 -9.51 2.46
CA PHE A 291 -14.98 -8.35 3.01
C PHE A 291 -16.37 -8.16 2.41
N GLY A 292 -16.82 -9.06 1.52
CA GLY A 292 -18.11 -8.99 0.84
C GLY A 292 -18.05 -8.37 -0.56
N ALA A 293 -16.86 -7.99 -1.05
CA ALA A 293 -16.70 -7.53 -2.43
C ALA A 293 -16.55 -8.74 -3.36
N GLY A 294 -17.67 -9.43 -3.61
CA GLY A 294 -17.73 -10.70 -4.33
C GLY A 294 -17.04 -10.68 -5.70
N MET A 295 -16.51 -11.83 -6.10
CA MET A 295 -15.86 -12.03 -7.40
C MET A 295 -16.22 -13.39 -7.97
N THR A 296 -16.11 -13.53 -9.29
CA THR A 296 -16.18 -14.84 -9.94
C THR A 296 -14.78 -15.47 -9.92
N ARG A 297 -14.60 -16.59 -9.21
CA ARG A 297 -13.33 -17.34 -9.26
C ARG A 297 -13.13 -17.97 -10.65
N GLY A 298 -11.87 -17.99 -11.12
CA GLY A 298 -11.47 -18.58 -12.40
C GLY A 298 -11.14 -17.56 -13.49
N GLN A 299 -10.93 -18.04 -14.73
CA GLN A 299 -10.51 -17.23 -15.89
C GLN A 299 -11.41 -16.02 -16.17
N LYS A 300 -12.71 -16.15 -15.88
CA LYS A 300 -13.71 -15.11 -16.13
C LYS A 300 -13.77 -14.04 -15.04
N MET A 301 -12.86 -14.00 -14.06
CA MET A 301 -12.93 -13.02 -12.98
C MET A 301 -12.91 -11.56 -13.47
N TYR A 302 -12.26 -11.30 -14.61
CA TYR A 302 -12.20 -9.97 -15.24
C TYR A 302 -13.55 -9.46 -15.74
N ARG A 303 -14.53 -10.35 -15.90
CA ARG A 303 -15.86 -10.04 -16.44
C ARG A 303 -16.83 -9.56 -15.37
N ASN A 304 -16.50 -9.79 -14.09
CA ASN A 304 -17.35 -9.48 -12.96
C ASN A 304 -16.60 -8.62 -11.93
N VAL A 305 -16.43 -7.34 -12.26
CA VAL A 305 -15.83 -6.34 -11.36
C VAL A 305 -16.87 -5.26 -11.09
N GLU A 306 -17.76 -5.56 -10.15
CA GLU A 306 -18.73 -4.58 -9.64
C GLU A 306 -18.09 -3.26 -9.21
N PRO A 307 -18.80 -2.13 -9.40
CA PRO A 307 -20.18 -2.03 -9.90
C PRO A 307 -20.29 -1.96 -11.44
N TYR A 308 -19.21 -2.26 -12.18
CA TYR A 308 -19.24 -2.16 -13.64
C TYR A 308 -19.86 -3.40 -14.28
N SER A 309 -20.71 -3.18 -15.29
CA SER A 309 -21.20 -4.25 -16.16
C SER A 309 -20.09 -4.83 -17.03
N GLU A 310 -20.26 -6.07 -17.50
CA GLU A 310 -19.32 -6.70 -18.44
C GLU A 310 -19.08 -5.81 -19.68
N ALA A 311 -20.13 -5.20 -20.23
CA ALA A 311 -20.04 -4.28 -21.36
C ALA A 311 -19.13 -3.08 -21.06
N LYS A 312 -19.20 -2.51 -19.85
CA LYS A 312 -18.30 -1.44 -19.43
C LYS A 312 -16.88 -1.96 -19.26
N LEU A 313 -16.70 -3.13 -18.66
CA LEU A 313 -15.37 -3.72 -18.45
C LEU A 313 -14.65 -4.04 -19.76
N ARG A 314 -15.39 -4.44 -20.81
CA ARG A 314 -14.85 -4.59 -22.16
C ARG A 314 -14.19 -3.32 -22.69
N THR A 315 -14.70 -2.13 -22.35
CA THR A 315 -14.10 -0.86 -22.78
C THR A 315 -12.71 -0.61 -22.19
N PHE A 316 -12.32 -1.34 -21.14
CA PHE A 316 -10.97 -1.29 -20.56
C PHE A 316 -10.03 -2.34 -21.15
N GLY A 317 -10.58 -3.35 -21.85
CA GLY A 317 -9.81 -4.41 -22.48
C GLY A 317 -9.19 -3.99 -23.80
N LYS A 318 -8.05 -4.59 -24.16
CA LYS A 318 -7.40 -4.37 -25.46
C LYS A 318 -8.36 -4.82 -26.57
N ASN A 319 -8.72 -3.90 -27.46
CA ASN A 319 -9.68 -4.15 -28.55
C ASN A 319 -11.04 -4.69 -28.08
N GLY A 320 -11.51 -4.28 -26.90
CA GLY A 320 -12.81 -4.73 -26.37
C GLY A 320 -12.83 -6.15 -25.81
N LYS A 321 -11.66 -6.79 -25.69
CA LYS A 321 -11.51 -8.19 -25.26
C LYS A 321 -10.99 -8.32 -23.84
N PHE A 322 -11.46 -9.34 -23.14
CA PHE A 322 -10.89 -9.76 -21.85
C PHE A 322 -9.59 -10.55 -22.04
N PRO A 323 -8.77 -10.69 -20.97
CA PRO A 323 -7.53 -11.47 -21.04
C PRO A 323 -7.72 -12.90 -21.55
N ASP A 324 -8.82 -13.57 -21.21
CA ASP A 324 -9.15 -14.93 -21.65
C ASP A 324 -9.61 -15.04 -23.12
N GLU A 325 -9.90 -13.89 -23.76
CA GLU A 325 -10.35 -13.80 -25.15
C GLU A 325 -9.25 -13.34 -26.11
N ALA A 326 -8.12 -12.85 -25.58
CA ALA A 326 -7.02 -12.36 -26.38
C ALA A 326 -6.26 -13.52 -27.06
N PRO A 327 -5.90 -13.43 -28.35
CA PRO A 327 -5.13 -14.47 -29.04
C PRO A 327 -3.74 -14.66 -28.42
N ASP A 328 -3.16 -13.60 -27.85
CA ASP A 328 -1.85 -13.59 -27.19
C ASP A 328 -1.94 -13.96 -25.69
N ALA A 329 -3.08 -14.49 -25.23
CA ALA A 329 -3.27 -14.85 -23.84
C ALA A 329 -2.23 -15.89 -23.41
N PRO A 330 -1.58 -15.73 -22.24
CA PRO A 330 -0.63 -16.72 -21.73
C PRO A 330 -1.31 -18.09 -21.65
N GLY A 331 -0.90 -19.02 -22.53
CA GLY A 331 -1.45 -20.37 -22.63
C GLY A 331 -1.91 -20.82 -24.02
N ARG A 332 -2.13 -19.91 -24.99
CA ARG A 332 -2.56 -20.31 -26.35
C ARG A 332 -1.42 -20.75 -27.31
N GLY A 333 -0.20 -20.91 -26.82
CA GLY A 333 1.00 -21.21 -27.62
C GLY A 333 1.80 -22.44 -27.18
N ARG A 334 1.21 -23.36 -26.42
CA ARG A 334 1.81 -24.67 -26.13
C ARG A 334 0.77 -25.77 -26.31
N SER A 335 0.58 -26.17 -27.56
CA SER A 335 -0.01 -27.46 -27.93
C SER A 335 1.03 -28.22 -28.74
#